data_AF-A0A2S7ET53-F1
#
_entry.id   AF-A0A2S7ET53-F1
#
_cell.length_a   1.000
_cell.length_b   1.000
_cell.length_c   1.000
_cell.angle_alpha   90.00
_cell.angle_beta   90.00
_cell.angle_gamma   90.00
#
_symmetry.space_group_name_H-M   'P 1'
#
loop_
_entity.id
_entity.type
_entity.pdbx_description
1 polymer ?
#
loop_
_entity_poly.entity_id
_entity_poly.type
_entity_poly.pdbx_seq_one_letter_code
_entity_poly.pdbx_strand_id
1 'polypeptide(L)'
;MVHADSEHRPRPPGGERSSFVSRSYLRDRTALSEHEVTTEVDRYISWPGQALSYTLGEITLVKLRGEAEKELGDRFDIKAFHDAVLKQGSVTLPVLEQQVRAFIADSKARPADAKPARNAAL
;
A
#
# COMPACT_ATOMS: atom_id res chain seq x y z
N MET A 1 -16.44 24.53 -17.84
CA MET A 1 -15.47 25.19 -18.72
C MET A 1 -14.52 25.96 -17.83
N VAL A 2 -13.40 25.34 -17.46
CA VAL A 2 -12.48 25.87 -16.44
C VAL A 2 -11.46 26.75 -17.16
N HIS A 3 -11.52 28.06 -16.93
CA HIS A 3 -10.46 28.97 -17.35
C HIS A 3 -9.25 28.73 -16.45
N ALA A 4 -8.20 28.15 -17.03
CA ALA A 4 -6.88 28.11 -16.44
C ALA A 4 -6.27 29.51 -16.57
N ASP A 5 -6.18 30.24 -15.47
CA ASP A 5 -5.35 31.44 -15.40
C ASP A 5 -3.94 31.01 -15.00
N SER A 6 -3.01 31.22 -15.93
CA SER A 6 -1.60 30.87 -15.82
C SER A 6 -0.85 32.08 -15.27
N GLU A 7 -1.04 32.37 -13.98
CA GLU A 7 -0.28 33.44 -13.33
C GLU A 7 1.12 32.95 -12.94
N HIS A 8 2.09 33.35 -13.75
CA HIS A 8 3.52 33.22 -13.50
C HIS A 8 3.93 34.10 -12.32
N ARG A 9 3.77 33.61 -11.08
CA ARG A 9 4.23 34.32 -9.88
C ARG A 9 5.77 34.41 -9.86
N PRO A 10 6.38 35.60 -9.68
CA PRO A 10 7.84 35.75 -9.71
C PRO A 10 8.51 35.01 -8.54
N ARG A 11 9.70 34.44 -8.79
CA ARG A 11 10.44 33.67 -7.78
C ARG A 11 10.88 34.56 -6.61
N PRO A 12 10.68 34.14 -5.34
CA PRO A 12 11.37 34.77 -4.22
C PRO A 12 12.88 34.44 -4.27
N PRO A 13 13.76 35.38 -3.89
CA PRO A 13 15.19 35.13 -3.80
C PRO A 13 15.49 34.26 -2.57
N GLY A 14 16.17 33.14 -2.77
CA GLY A 14 16.41 32.12 -1.74
C GLY A 14 15.85 30.78 -2.20
N GLY A 15 16.72 29.91 -2.68
CA GLY A 15 16.33 28.68 -3.36
C GLY A 15 15.71 27.67 -2.40
N GLU A 16 14.40 27.45 -2.50
CA GLU A 16 13.80 26.19 -2.07
C GLU A 16 12.38 26.03 -2.65
N ARG A 17 12.27 25.62 -3.93
CA ARG A 17 10.95 25.36 -4.54
C ARG A 17 10.28 24.09 -4.00
N SER A 18 11.02 23.16 -3.40
CA SER A 18 10.53 21.81 -3.10
C SER A 18 9.59 21.77 -1.90
N SER A 19 9.93 22.46 -0.81
CA SER A 19 9.13 22.52 0.42
C SER A 19 7.84 23.32 0.21
N PHE A 20 7.89 24.46 -0.47
CA PHE A 20 6.71 25.29 -0.75
C PHE A 20 5.68 24.59 -1.66
N VAL A 21 6.13 23.84 -2.68
CA VAL A 21 5.22 23.05 -3.53
C VAL A 21 4.54 21.95 -2.73
N SER A 22 5.28 21.25 -1.87
CA SER A 22 4.76 20.16 -1.04
C SER A 22 3.71 20.65 -0.04
N ARG A 23 3.94 21.80 0.60
CA ARG A 23 2.99 22.43 1.52
C ARG A 23 1.70 22.88 0.83
N SER A 24 1.81 23.49 -0.35
CA SER A 24 0.63 23.89 -1.14
C SER A 24 -0.20 22.67 -1.50
N TYR A 25 0.43 21.60 -1.97
CA TYR A 25 -0.27 20.37 -2.35
C TYR A 25 -1.04 19.73 -1.19
N LEU A 26 -0.44 19.65 0.02
CA LEU A 26 -1.13 19.10 1.19
C LEU A 26 -2.29 19.99 1.66
N ARG A 27 -2.12 21.31 1.66
CA ARG A 27 -3.19 22.26 1.99
C ARG A 27 -4.40 22.10 1.07
N ASP A 28 -4.16 21.90 -0.22
CA ASP A 28 -5.23 21.84 -1.23
C ASP A 28 -5.95 20.48 -1.25
N ARG A 29 -5.33 19.42 -0.70
CA ARG A 29 -5.83 18.04 -0.74
C ARG A 29 -6.30 17.50 0.60
N THR A 30 -6.12 18.25 1.69
CA THR A 30 -6.47 17.82 3.06
C THR A 30 -7.03 18.99 3.85
N ALA A 31 -7.74 18.72 4.94
CA ALA A 31 -8.24 19.75 5.86
C ALA A 31 -7.25 20.08 6.99
N LEU A 32 -5.95 19.86 6.78
CA LEU A 32 -4.92 20.06 7.79
C LEU A 32 -4.65 21.55 8.02
N SER A 33 -4.38 21.92 9.27
CA SER A 33 -3.93 23.26 9.63
C SER A 33 -2.52 23.55 9.11
N GLU A 34 -2.17 24.82 8.99
CA GLU A 34 -0.83 25.24 8.53
C GLU A 34 0.32 24.67 9.36
N HIS A 35 0.09 24.52 10.66
CA HIS A 35 1.06 23.95 11.58
C HIS A 35 1.27 22.46 11.28
N GLU A 36 0.19 21.70 11.09
CA GLU A 36 0.23 20.27 10.74
C GLU A 36 0.87 20.03 9.37
N VAL A 37 0.55 20.85 8.37
CA VAL A 37 1.18 20.79 7.03
C VAL A 37 2.70 20.99 7.12
N THR A 38 3.15 21.90 7.98
CA THR A 38 4.59 22.15 8.19
C THR A 38 5.27 20.92 8.79
N THR A 39 4.72 20.40 9.89
CA THR A 39 5.27 19.25 10.60
C THR A 39 5.31 18.01 9.72
N GLU A 40 4.27 17.75 8.92
CA GLU A 40 4.22 16.60 8.01
C GLU A 40 5.24 16.71 6.87
N VAL A 41 5.43 17.90 6.29
CA VAL A 41 6.44 18.11 5.24
C VAL A 41 7.85 17.92 5.79
N ASP A 42 8.16 18.49 6.96
CA ASP A 42 9.47 18.33 7.60
C ASP A 42 9.74 16.85 7.96
N ARG A 43 8.70 16.12 8.39
CA ARG A 43 8.76 14.67 8.65
C ARG A 43 9.04 13.85 7.40
N TYR A 44 8.38 14.16 6.27
CA TYR A 44 8.60 13.44 5.00
C TYR A 44 9.99 13.70 4.40
N ILE A 45 10.53 14.91 4.60
CA ILE A 45 11.92 15.23 4.20
C ILE A 45 12.92 14.48 5.09
N SER A 46 12.66 14.40 6.39
CA SER A 46 13.59 13.80 7.37
C SER A 46 13.57 12.27 7.39
N TRP A 47 12.46 11.63 6.99
CA TRP A 47 12.32 10.17 6.93
C TRP A 47 11.74 9.70 5.59
N PRO A 48 12.54 9.75 4.51
CA PRO A 48 12.08 9.36 3.19
C PRO A 48 11.66 7.89 3.17
N GLY A 49 10.44 7.62 2.70
CA GLY A 49 9.91 6.26 2.47
C GLY A 49 8.89 5.74 3.49
N GLN A 50 8.73 6.39 4.65
CA GLN A 50 7.80 5.93 5.69
C GLN A 50 6.33 6.03 5.28
N ALA A 51 5.92 7.08 4.55
CA ALA A 51 4.57 7.17 4.00
C ALA A 51 4.34 6.21 2.82
N LEU A 52 5.40 5.95 2.05
CA LEU A 52 5.32 5.07 0.87
C LEU A 52 5.11 3.61 1.27
N SER A 53 5.60 3.17 2.44
CA SER A 53 5.46 1.79 2.87
C SER A 53 4.00 1.38 3.12
N TYR A 54 3.16 2.29 3.61
CA TYR A 54 1.72 2.05 3.79
C TYR A 54 1.05 1.79 2.44
N THR A 55 1.16 2.75 1.53
CA THR A 55 0.55 2.65 0.20
C THR A 55 1.10 1.48 -0.60
N LEU A 56 2.41 1.23 -0.54
CA LEU A 56 3.02 0.12 -1.26
C LEU A 56 2.56 -1.23 -0.71
N GLY A 57 2.47 -1.37 0.62
CA GLY A 57 1.96 -2.58 1.26
C GLY A 57 0.50 -2.86 0.90
N GLU A 58 -0.35 -1.84 0.94
CA GLU A 58 -1.76 -1.94 0.54
C GLU A 58 -1.89 -2.37 -0.93
N ILE A 59 -1.21 -1.68 -1.86
CA ILE A 59 -1.25 -2.00 -3.29
C ILE A 59 -0.80 -3.45 -3.53
N THR A 60 0.29 -3.89 -2.89
CA THR A 60 0.79 -5.25 -3.03
C THR A 60 -0.22 -6.27 -2.51
N LEU A 61 -0.83 -6.04 -1.35
CA LEU A 61 -1.84 -6.96 -0.78
C LEU A 61 -3.09 -7.07 -1.66
N VAL A 62 -3.60 -5.95 -2.16
CA VAL A 62 -4.77 -5.93 -3.07
C VAL A 62 -4.44 -6.68 -4.35
N LYS A 63 -3.27 -6.45 -4.95
CA LYS A 63 -2.81 -7.14 -6.16
C LYS A 63 -2.71 -8.65 -5.93
N LEU A 64 -2.06 -9.07 -4.86
CA LEU A 64 -1.88 -10.48 -4.52
C LEU A 64 -3.20 -11.21 -4.26
N ARG A 65 -4.16 -10.52 -3.62
CA ARG A 65 -5.51 -11.06 -3.44
C ARG A 65 -6.20 -11.25 -4.79
N GLY A 66 -6.16 -10.25 -5.67
CA GLY A 66 -6.74 -10.35 -7.02
C GLY A 66 -6.11 -11.47 -7.86
N GLU A 67 -4.79 -11.66 -7.74
CA GLU A 67 -4.09 -12.81 -8.33
C GLU A 67 -4.63 -14.14 -7.78
N ALA A 68 -4.77 -14.27 -6.45
CA ALA A 68 -5.29 -15.50 -5.84
C ALA A 68 -6.75 -15.79 -6.20
N GLU A 69 -7.63 -14.78 -6.19
CA GLU A 69 -9.03 -14.89 -6.60
C GLU A 69 -9.14 -15.35 -8.06
N LYS A 70 -8.35 -14.76 -8.96
CA LYS A 70 -8.31 -15.14 -10.38
C LYS A 70 -7.80 -16.55 -10.60
N GLU A 71 -6.71 -16.93 -9.94
CA GLU A 71 -6.03 -18.19 -10.18
C GLU A 71 -6.72 -19.40 -9.52
N LEU A 72 -7.49 -19.17 -8.44
CA LEU A 72 -8.18 -20.24 -7.70
C LEU A 72 -9.69 -20.31 -8.01
N GLY A 73 -10.33 -19.24 -8.48
CA GLY A 73 -11.75 -19.21 -8.81
C GLY A 73 -12.62 -19.70 -7.63
N ASP A 74 -13.50 -20.66 -7.88
CA ASP A 74 -14.38 -21.26 -6.87
C ASP A 74 -13.64 -21.93 -5.70
N ARG A 75 -12.34 -22.20 -5.87
CA ARG A 75 -11.48 -22.78 -4.83
C ARG A 75 -10.86 -21.72 -3.92
N PHE A 76 -11.06 -20.43 -4.21
CA PHE A 76 -10.54 -19.35 -3.37
C PHE A 76 -11.26 -19.31 -2.03
N ASP A 77 -10.49 -19.38 -0.93
CA ASP A 77 -10.98 -19.15 0.43
C ASP A 77 -10.22 -17.98 1.04
N ILE A 78 -10.96 -16.91 1.35
CA ILE A 78 -10.41 -15.69 1.96
C ILE A 78 -9.76 -15.95 3.33
N LYS A 79 -10.24 -16.93 4.10
CA LYS A 79 -9.66 -17.29 5.39
C LYS A 79 -8.29 -17.93 5.19
N ALA A 80 -8.20 -18.90 4.28
CA ALA A 80 -6.93 -19.55 3.95
C ALA A 80 -5.92 -18.56 3.36
N PHE A 81 -6.38 -17.59 2.56
CA PHE A 81 -5.54 -16.50 2.06
C PHE A 81 -5.00 -15.63 3.21
N HIS A 82 -5.85 -15.18 4.15
CA HIS A 82 -5.39 -14.41 5.30
C HIS A 82 -4.42 -15.21 6.19
N ASP A 83 -4.67 -16.50 6.40
CA ASP A 83 -3.75 -17.37 7.11
C ASP A 83 -2.38 -17.41 6.43
N ALA A 84 -2.35 -17.55 5.10
CA ALA A 84 -1.11 -17.55 4.33
C ALA A 84 -0.35 -16.22 4.44
N VAL A 85 -1.05 -15.08 4.41
CA VAL A 85 -0.46 -13.74 4.56
C VAL A 85 0.11 -13.51 5.95
N LEU A 86 -0.55 -14.01 7.01
CA LEU A 86 -0.19 -13.73 8.41
C LEU A 86 0.77 -14.76 9.02
N LYS A 87 0.96 -15.92 8.38
CA LYS A 87 1.66 -17.09 8.94
C LYS A 87 3.07 -16.81 9.48
N GLN A 88 3.83 -15.94 8.82
CA GLN A 88 5.23 -15.65 9.18
C GLN A 88 5.42 -14.29 9.87
N GLY A 89 4.32 -13.62 10.23
CA GLY A 89 4.37 -12.28 10.79
C GLY A 89 4.86 -11.23 9.77
N SER A 90 5.54 -10.19 10.26
CA SER A 90 6.01 -9.09 9.40
C SER A 90 7.20 -9.53 8.55
N VAL A 91 6.99 -9.58 7.24
CA VAL A 91 8.02 -9.89 6.24
C VAL A 91 8.15 -8.76 5.22
N THR A 92 9.22 -8.76 4.42
CA THR A 92 9.36 -7.83 3.30
C THR A 92 8.36 -8.17 2.19
N LEU A 93 7.98 -7.18 1.38
CA LEU A 93 7.02 -7.39 0.28
C LEU A 93 7.42 -8.51 -0.70
N PRO A 94 8.69 -8.66 -1.12
CA PRO A 94 9.08 -9.79 -1.98
C PRO A 94 8.84 -11.16 -1.34
N VAL A 95 9.07 -11.28 -0.03
CA VAL A 95 8.82 -12.52 0.71
C VAL A 95 7.32 -12.78 0.82
N LEU A 96 6.51 -11.76 1.08
CA LEU A 96 5.05 -11.87 1.06
C LEU A 96 4.53 -12.34 -0.31
N GLU A 97 5.04 -11.77 -1.41
CA GLU A 97 4.67 -12.21 -2.77
C GLU A 97 5.01 -13.69 -3.00
N GLN A 98 6.19 -14.14 -2.57
CA GLN A 98 6.59 -15.54 -2.68
C GLN A 98 5.67 -16.46 -1.87
N GLN A 99 5.31 -16.08 -0.65
CA GLN A 99 4.40 -16.84 0.20
C GLN A 99 3.01 -16.99 -0.42
N VAL A 100 2.43 -15.91 -0.94
CA VAL A 100 1.12 -15.96 -1.59
C VAL A 100 1.16 -16.80 -2.87
N ARG A 101 2.20 -16.68 -3.69
CA ARG A 101 2.34 -17.50 -4.90
C ARG A 101 2.51 -18.98 -4.58
N ALA A 102 3.25 -19.32 -3.52
CA ALA A 102 3.35 -20.69 -3.02
C ALA A 102 1.98 -21.20 -2.54
N PHE A 103 1.23 -20.40 -1.79
CA PHE A 103 -0.14 -20.72 -1.38
C PHE A 103 -1.06 -21.01 -2.58
N ILE A 104 -1.00 -20.21 -3.65
CA ILE A 104 -1.79 -20.43 -4.87
C ILE A 104 -1.40 -21.77 -5.51
N ALA A 105 -0.11 -22.04 -5.66
CA ALA A 105 0.37 -23.29 -6.25
C ALA A 105 -0.08 -24.52 -5.44
N ASP A 106 0.08 -24.48 -4.12
CA ASP A 106 -0.34 -25.54 -3.20
C ASP A 106 -1.86 -25.76 -3.23
N SER A 107 -2.63 -24.67 -3.33
CA SER A 107 -4.09 -24.72 -3.39
C SER A 107 -4.59 -25.34 -4.70
N LYS A 108 -3.91 -25.07 -5.82
CA LYS A 108 -4.21 -25.72 -7.11
C LYS A 108 -3.90 -27.22 -7.08
N ALA A 109 -2.77 -27.60 -6.50
CA ALA A 109 -2.32 -28.98 -6.42
C ALA A 109 -3.18 -29.85 -5.47
N ARG A 110 -3.88 -29.23 -4.51
CA ARG A 110 -4.73 -29.95 -3.58
C ARG A 110 -5.93 -30.58 -4.31
N PRO A 111 -6.39 -31.79 -3.95
CA PRO A 111 -7.66 -32.33 -4.44
C PRO A 111 -8.84 -31.46 -4.02
N ALA A 112 -9.91 -31.39 -4.83
CA ALA A 112 -11.09 -30.56 -4.58
C ALA A 112 -11.81 -30.90 -3.25
N ASP A 113 -11.65 -32.14 -2.76
CA ASP A 113 -12.37 -32.67 -1.60
C ASP A 113 -11.58 -32.52 -0.28
N ALA A 114 -10.36 -31.98 -0.33
CA ALA A 114 -9.51 -31.80 0.84
C ALA A 114 -9.98 -30.57 1.65
N LYS A 115 -10.78 -30.82 2.68
CA LYS A 115 -11.22 -29.81 3.66
C LYS A 115 -10.02 -28.98 4.16
N PRO A 116 -10.11 -27.64 4.23
CA PRO A 116 -9.02 -26.83 4.76
C PRO A 116 -8.71 -27.28 6.20
N ALA A 117 -7.44 -27.54 6.49
CA ALA A 117 -6.98 -27.94 7.81
C ALA A 117 -7.33 -26.82 8.80
N ARG A 118 -8.35 -27.03 9.63
CA ARG A 118 -8.59 -26.21 10.81
C ARG A 118 -7.42 -26.44 11.75
N ASN A 119 -6.49 -25.49 11.82
CA ASN A 119 -5.53 -25.45 12.91
C ASN A 119 -6.33 -25.24 14.21
N ALA A 120 -6.44 -26.30 15.01
CA ALA A 120 -6.89 -26.20 16.39
C ALA A 120 -5.80 -25.41 17.14
N ALA A 121 -6.15 -24.20 17.57
CA ALA A 121 -5.32 -23.41 18.47
C ALA A 121 -5.37 -24.04 19.88
N LEU A 122 -4.19 -24.23 20.47
CA LEU A 122 -3.97 -24.40 21.91
C LEU A 122 -4.04 -23.05 22.62
#